data_AF-A0A924FPJ0-F1
#
_entry.id   AF-A0A924FPJ0-F1
#
_cell.length_a   1.000
_cell.length_b   1.000
_cell.length_c   1.000
_cell.angle_alpha   90.00
_cell.angle_beta   90.00
_cell.angle_gamma   90.00
#
_symmetry.space_group_name_H-M   'P 1'
#
loop_
_entity.id
_entity.type
_entity.pdbx_description
1 polymer ?
#
loop_
_entity_poly.entity_id
_entity_poly.type
_entity_poly.pdbx_seq_one_letter_code
_entity_poly.pdbx_strand_id
1 'polypeptide(L)'
;MTTSKLTDDLAYDPNNLLDALIEKMQLKNDAALSRALEVAPPVISKIRHRRLPVGASMLLRMHEVSDVSIRDLRDLMGDRREKFRISPDHFKPKDVPESQS
;
A
#
# COMPACT_ATOMS: atom_id res chain seq x y z
N MET A 1 9.66 -13.40 -22.19
CA MET A 1 10.10 -12.12 -21.59
C MET A 1 9.41 -11.97 -20.23
N THR A 2 10.10 -12.30 -19.13
CA THR A 2 9.53 -12.33 -17.76
C THR A 2 10.54 -11.81 -16.72
N THR A 3 11.29 -10.77 -17.06
CA THR A 3 12.34 -10.20 -16.18
C THR A 3 11.84 -9.03 -15.32
N SER A 4 10.77 -8.33 -15.71
CA SER A 4 10.31 -7.12 -15.01
C SER A 4 9.63 -7.38 -13.66
N LYS A 5 8.90 -8.48 -13.52
CA LYS A 5 8.15 -8.79 -12.28
C LYS A 5 9.08 -9.16 -11.11
N LEU A 6 10.22 -9.82 -11.41
CA LEU A 6 11.19 -10.22 -10.40
C LEU A 6 11.96 -9.02 -9.82
N THR A 7 12.20 -7.97 -10.61
CA THR A 7 12.91 -6.77 -10.16
C THR A 7 12.06 -5.83 -9.31
N ASP A 8 10.75 -5.76 -9.57
CA ASP A 8 9.83 -4.94 -8.76
C ASP A 8 9.64 -5.51 -7.35
N ASP A 9 9.61 -6.84 -7.18
CA ASP A 9 9.54 -7.49 -5.87
C ASP A 9 10.84 -7.36 -5.05
N LEU A 10 11.99 -7.19 -5.72
CA LEU A 10 13.28 -6.98 -5.04
C LEU A 10 13.46 -5.56 -4.50
N ALA A 11 12.74 -4.58 -5.05
CA ALA A 11 12.84 -3.18 -4.65
C ALA A 11 11.76 -2.74 -3.65
N TYR A 12 10.69 -3.53 -3.47
CA TYR A 12 9.60 -3.19 -2.57
C TYR A 12 9.99 -3.42 -1.09
N ASP A 13 10.15 -2.34 -0.33
CA ASP A 13 10.40 -2.40 1.11
C ASP A 13 9.45 -1.50 1.92
N PRO A 14 8.34 -2.06 2.43
CA PRO A 14 7.40 -1.29 3.23
C PRO A 14 7.96 -0.95 4.63
N ASN A 15 9.05 -1.59 5.08
CA ASN A 15 9.66 -1.25 6.38
C ASN A 15 10.23 0.16 6.36
N ASN A 16 11.02 0.49 5.33
CA ASN A 16 11.58 1.83 5.17
C ASN A 16 10.50 2.93 5.19
N LEU A 17 9.36 2.70 4.53
CA LEU A 17 8.22 3.60 4.61
C LEU A 17 7.70 3.75 6.06
N LEU A 18 7.42 2.64 6.74
CA LEU A 18 6.82 2.69 8.08
C LEU A 18 7.78 3.31 9.11
N ASP A 19 9.07 3.03 8.99
CA ASP A 19 10.11 3.61 9.85
C ASP A 19 10.24 5.12 9.61
N ALA A 20 10.26 5.55 8.35
CA ALA A 20 10.28 6.98 8.01
C ALA A 20 9.05 7.72 8.54
N LEU A 21 7.86 7.10 8.53
CA LEU A 21 6.65 7.68 9.11
C LEU A 21 6.74 7.77 10.64
N ILE A 22 7.24 6.73 11.31
CA ILE A 22 7.45 6.73 12.76
C ILE A 22 8.40 7.86 13.15
N GLU A 23 9.52 8.00 12.44
CA GLU A 23 10.50 9.06 12.69
C GLU A 23 9.91 10.44 12.42
N LYS A 24 9.30 10.65 11.24
CA LYS A 24 8.73 11.96 10.85
C LYS A 24 7.66 12.44 11.83
N MET A 25 6.80 11.54 12.28
CA MET A 25 5.70 11.85 13.18
C MET A 25 6.09 11.75 14.66
N GLN A 26 7.37 11.48 14.96
CA GLN A 26 7.91 11.35 16.32
C GLN A 26 7.14 10.31 17.17
N LEU A 27 6.78 9.19 16.54
CA LEU A 27 6.05 8.11 17.16
C LEU A 27 7.01 7.13 17.86
N LYS A 28 6.51 6.48 18.91
CA LYS A 28 7.33 5.53 19.68
C LYS A 28 7.49 4.18 19.00
N ASN A 29 6.48 3.72 18.26
CA ASN A 29 6.43 2.38 17.66
C ASN A 29 5.24 2.20 16.70
N ASP A 30 5.17 1.02 16.08
CA ASP A 30 4.09 0.57 15.20
C ASP A 30 2.68 0.67 15.79
N ALA A 31 2.51 0.50 17.11
CA ALA A 31 1.20 0.63 17.74
C ALA A 31 0.77 2.10 17.86
N ALA A 32 1.71 3.04 17.97
CA ALA A 32 1.41 4.46 17.86
C ALA A 32 1.07 4.82 16.40
N LEU A 33 1.82 4.27 15.44
CA LEU A 33 1.53 4.45 14.02
C LEU A 33 0.15 3.91 13.62
N SER A 34 -0.23 2.72 14.12
CA SER A 34 -1.54 2.15 13.82
C SER A 34 -2.68 3.04 14.30
N ARG A 35 -2.53 3.66 15.48
CA ARG A 35 -3.53 4.61 16.01
C ARG A 35 -3.58 5.88 15.18
N ALA A 36 -2.43 6.45 14.82
CA ALA A 36 -2.37 7.66 14.01
C ALA A 36 -3.00 7.47 12.63
N LEU A 37 -2.78 6.29 12.02
CA LEU A 37 -3.38 5.94 10.73
C LEU A 37 -4.84 5.44 10.84
N GLU A 38 -5.39 5.31 12.06
CA GLU A 38 -6.74 4.75 12.33
C GLU A 38 -6.92 3.32 11.81
N VAL A 39 -5.89 2.49 11.95
CA VAL A 39 -5.90 1.08 11.55
C VAL A 39 -5.63 0.16 12.73
N ALA A 40 -6.13 -1.07 12.64
CA ALA A 40 -5.83 -2.07 13.65
C ALA A 40 -4.32 -2.45 13.63
N PRO A 41 -3.67 -2.68 14.79
CA PRO A 41 -2.27 -3.09 14.86
C PRO A 41 -1.89 -4.28 13.95
N PRO A 42 -2.75 -5.30 13.74
CA PRO A 42 -2.46 -6.39 12.82
C PRO A 42 -2.25 -5.95 11.36
N VAL A 43 -2.79 -4.80 10.95
CA VAL A 43 -2.59 -4.26 9.59
C VAL A 43 -1.14 -3.85 9.41
N ILE A 44 -0.58 -3.07 10.34
CA ILE A 44 0.83 -2.66 10.32
C ILE A 44 1.75 -3.88 10.39
N SER A 45 1.45 -4.82 11.29
CA SER A 45 2.23 -6.06 11.39
C SER A 45 2.22 -6.86 10.08
N LYS A 46 1.08 -6.97 9.39
CA LYS A 46 1.01 -7.65 8.08
C LYS A 46 1.79 -6.90 6.99
N ILE A 47 1.81 -5.57 7.03
CA ILE A 47 2.60 -4.75 6.08
C ILE A 47 4.10 -4.96 6.32
N ARG A 48 4.57 -4.87 7.58
CA ARG A 48 5.96 -5.14 8.00
C ARG A 48 6.46 -6.50 7.50
N HIS A 49 5.62 -7.53 7.64
CA HIS A 49 5.93 -8.89 7.22
C HIS A 49 5.59 -9.19 5.75
N ARG A 50 5.28 -8.16 4.94
CA ARG A 50 4.94 -8.27 3.51
C ARG A 50 3.80 -9.27 3.22
N ARG A 51 2.90 -9.46 4.18
CA ARG A 51 1.67 -10.27 4.07
C ARG A 51 0.47 -9.46 3.58
N LEU A 52 0.56 -8.14 3.65
CA LEU A 52 -0.41 -7.20 3.12
C LEU A 52 0.33 -6.09 2.36
N PRO A 53 0.12 -5.95 1.03
CA PRO A 53 0.70 -4.84 0.29
C PRO A 53 0.07 -3.50 0.72
N VAL A 54 0.86 -2.42 0.67
CA VAL A 54 0.31 -1.07 0.81
C VAL A 54 -0.47 -0.74 -0.47
N GLY A 55 -1.78 -0.56 -0.33
CA GLY A 55 -2.69 -0.19 -1.40
C GLY A 55 -2.95 1.32 -1.45
N ALA A 56 -3.70 1.77 -2.46
CA ALA A 56 -3.98 3.19 -2.70
C ALA A 56 -4.69 3.88 -1.52
N SER A 57 -5.67 3.23 -0.89
CA SER A 57 -6.38 3.78 0.27
C SER A 57 -5.46 3.97 1.48
N MET A 58 -4.55 3.02 1.71
CA MET A 58 -3.56 3.12 2.78
C MET A 58 -2.54 4.22 2.50
N LEU A 59 -2.06 4.33 1.25
CA LEU A 59 -1.17 5.41 0.81
C LEU A 59 -1.81 6.79 1.00
N LEU A 60 -3.08 6.94 0.62
CA LEU A 60 -3.82 8.18 0.83
C LEU A 60 -3.90 8.52 2.31
N ARG A 61 -4.22 7.53 3.16
CA ARG A 61 -4.27 7.74 4.61
C ARG A 61 -2.94 8.17 5.21
N MET A 62 -1.84 7.54 4.76
CA MET A 62 -0.49 7.92 5.16
C MET A 62 -0.16 9.36 4.72
N HIS A 63 -0.57 9.75 3.52
CA HIS A 63 -0.38 11.13 3.02
C HIS A 63 -1.12 12.14 3.91
N GLU A 64 -2.41 11.93 4.17
CA GLU A 64 -3.24 12.84 4.97
C GLU A 64 -2.71 13.05 6.39
N VAL A 65 -2.18 11.99 7.01
CA VAL A 65 -1.75 12.01 8.41
C VAL A 65 -0.31 12.53 8.58
N SER A 66 0.54 12.36 7.57
CA SER A 66 1.97 12.70 7.65
C SER A 66 2.39 13.93 6.84
N ASP A 67 1.49 14.47 6.00
CA ASP A 67 1.78 15.50 4.98
C ASP A 67 2.92 15.13 4.01
N VAL A 68 3.26 13.84 3.89
CA VAL A 68 4.24 13.33 2.92
C VAL A 68 3.54 13.10 1.59
N SER A 69 4.10 13.59 0.49
CA SER A 69 3.50 13.41 -0.84
C SER A 69 3.37 11.92 -1.19
N ILE A 70 2.33 11.54 -1.93
CA ILE A 70 2.13 10.15 -2.37
C ILE A 70 3.35 9.64 -3.16
N ARG A 71 4.01 10.51 -3.92
CA ARG A 71 5.26 10.21 -4.64
C ARG A 71 6.36 9.79 -3.66
N ASP A 72 6.62 10.61 -2.64
CA ASP A 72 7.68 10.31 -1.67
C ASP A 72 7.36 9.03 -0.88
N LEU A 73 6.09 8.79 -0.54
CA LEU A 73 5.66 7.54 0.10
C LEU A 73 5.97 6.31 -0.77
N ARG A 74 5.76 6.40 -2.08
CA ARG A 74 6.11 5.34 -3.03
C ARG A 74 7.61 5.16 -3.17
N ASP A 75 8.36 6.27 -3.24
CA ASP A 75 9.81 6.25 -3.33
C ASP A 75 10.42 5.62 -2.08
N LEU A 76 9.90 5.93 -0.88
CA LEU A 76 10.31 5.32 0.39
C LEU A 76 10.14 3.80 0.40
N MET A 77 9.02 3.29 -0.13
CA MET A 77 8.80 1.83 -0.21
C MET A 77 9.39 1.18 -1.46
N GLY A 78 10.02 1.95 -2.36
CA GLY A 78 10.50 1.47 -3.66
C GLY A 78 9.39 0.99 -4.60
N ASP A 79 8.15 1.46 -4.42
CA ASP A 79 6.98 1.01 -5.16
C ASP A 79 6.86 1.67 -6.54
N ARG A 80 7.19 0.89 -7.58
CA ARG A 80 7.09 1.30 -8.98
C ARG A 80 5.81 0.82 -9.68
N ARG A 81 4.83 0.25 -8.94
CA ARG A 81 3.59 -0.34 -9.49
C ARG A 81 2.67 0.67 -10.18
N GLU A 82 2.95 1.96 -10.08
CA GLU A 82 2.11 3.04 -10.59
C GLU A 82 2.03 3.11 -12.13
N LYS A 83 2.97 2.48 -12.85
CA LYS A 83 3.05 2.71 -14.31
C LYS A 83 2.02 1.95 -15.17
N PHE A 84 1.40 0.85 -14.71
CA PHE A 84 0.64 -0.03 -15.65
C PHE A 84 -0.57 -0.80 -15.10
N ARG A 85 -1.07 -0.58 -13.88
CA ARG A 85 -2.17 -1.40 -13.30
C ARG A 85 -3.58 -0.89 -13.58
N ILE A 86 -3.85 -0.42 -14.80
CA ILE A 86 -5.21 -0.47 -15.36
C ILE A 86 -5.23 -1.70 -16.28
N SER A 87 -5.44 -2.89 -15.71
CA SER A 87 -5.79 -4.05 -16.53
C SER A 87 -7.31 -4.00 -16.75
N PRO A 88 -7.79 -3.88 -18.01
CA PRO A 88 -9.21 -3.81 -18.32
C PRO A 88 -10.01 -5.06 -17.89
N ASP A 89 -9.33 -6.18 -17.61
CA ASP A 89 -9.96 -7.44 -17.21
C ASP A 89 -10.60 -7.46 -15.81
N HIS A 90 -10.33 -6.46 -14.95
CA HIS A 90 -10.94 -6.41 -13.62
C HIS A 90 -12.30 -5.70 -13.58
N PHE A 91 -12.77 -5.18 -14.73
CA PHE A 91 -14.07 -4.54 -14.90
C PHE A 91 -15.00 -5.39 -15.77
N LYS A 92 -15.04 -6.72 -15.54
CA LYS A 92 -16.16 -7.51 -16.04
C LYS A 92 -17.34 -7.35 -15.07
N PRO A 93 -18.41 -6.62 -15.42
CA PRO A 93 -19.66 -6.74 -14.68
C PRO A 93 -20.01 -8.23 -14.64
N LYS A 94 -20.28 -8.77 -13.45
CA LYS A 94 -20.86 -10.10 -13.34
C LYS A 94 -22.20 -10.03 -14.07
N ASP A 95 -22.34 -10.80 -15.14
CA ASP A 95 -23.62 -11.01 -15.81
C ASP A 95 -24.65 -11.37 -14.74
N VAL A 96 -25.63 -10.48 -14.54
CA VAL A 96 -26.75 -10.74 -13.66
C VAL A 96 -27.66 -11.67 -14.45
N PRO A 97 -27.92 -12.92 -14.01
CA PRO A 97 -28.79 -13.81 -14.76
C PRO A 97 -30.20 -13.20 -14.78
N GLU A 98 -30.62 -12.82 -15.97
CA GLU A 98 -31.96 -12.34 -16.29
C GLU A 98 -32.97 -13.39 -15.83
N SER A 99 -33.76 -13.04 -14.81
CA SER A 99 -34.84 -13.89 -14.31
C SER A 99 -35.91 -13.99 -15.40
N GLN A 100 -35.92 -15.11 -16.12
CA GLN A 100 -36.99 -15.43 -17.06
C GLN A 100 -38.27 -15.76 -16.29
N SER A 101 -39.37 -15.21 -16.84
CA SER A 101 -40.75 -15.24 -16.36
C SER A 101 -41.40 -16.62 -16.40
#